data_AF-A0A6G7XB48-F1
#
_entry.id   AF-A0A6G7XB48-F1
#
_cell.length_a   1.000
_cell.length_b   1.000
_cell.length_c   1.000
_cell.angle_alpha   90.00
_cell.angle_beta   90.00
_cell.angle_gamma   90.00
#
_symmetry.space_group_name_H-M   'P 1'
#
loop_
_entity.id
_entity.type
_entity.pdbx_description
1 polymer ?
#
loop_
_entity_poly.entity_id
_entity_poly.type
_entity_poly.pdbx_seq_one_letter_code
_entity_poly.pdbx_strand_id
1 'polypeptide(L)'
;MNNEDAKLRISLLQTDIKWEDKEYNLATLERYISELTGKTDLIVLPEMFSTGFSMNSHLLAETIEGNTIHKLQIWAKQYDVALAGSFIALDNKEYYNRGFFITPSEATFYDKKHLFRMGDESRHFSAGDKQCIIQYKGFNICLLICYDLRFPVWARNVNNKYDLLIYVANWPDSRSRVWNVLLEARALENQAYVCGVNRVGKDAIGLSYIGQSALIDYKGNKQVYLDSAIEEVETVEISKEELNLFRNKFPVWKDADKFTLI
;
A
#
# COMPACT_ATOMS: atom_id res chain seq x y z
N MET A 1 18.64 -1.14 20.35
CA MET A 1 18.34 -2.59 20.31
C MET A 1 18.55 -3.05 18.89
N ASN A 2 19.24 -4.17 18.67
CA ASN A 2 19.40 -4.72 17.31
C ASN A 2 18.01 -5.15 16.81
N ASN A 3 17.49 -4.45 15.80
CA ASN A 3 16.21 -4.77 15.16
C ASN A 3 16.34 -5.93 14.16
N GLU A 4 17.35 -6.79 14.30
CA GLU A 4 17.61 -7.89 13.36
C GLU A 4 16.60 -9.03 13.50
N ASP A 5 16.04 -9.24 14.71
CA ASP A 5 15.07 -10.30 15.00
C ASP A 5 13.61 -9.79 15.01
N ALA A 6 13.36 -8.65 14.39
CA ALA A 6 12.05 -8.03 14.36
C ALA A 6 11.02 -8.89 13.60
N LYS A 7 9.80 -8.95 14.14
CA LYS A 7 8.63 -9.57 13.51
C LYS A 7 7.54 -8.52 13.31
N LEU A 8 6.76 -8.66 12.24
CA LEU A 8 5.67 -7.74 11.91
C LEU A 8 4.46 -8.53 11.41
N ARG A 9 3.31 -8.35 12.07
CA ARG A 9 2.02 -8.93 11.65
C ARG A 9 1.30 -7.93 10.76
N ILE A 10 0.94 -8.37 9.56
CA ILE A 10 0.35 -7.52 8.53
C ILE A 10 -1.00 -8.10 8.14
N SER A 11 -2.04 -7.28 8.18
CA SER A 11 -3.37 -7.61 7.67
C SER A 11 -3.59 -6.97 6.30
N LEU A 12 -3.96 -7.78 5.32
CA LEU A 12 -4.33 -7.33 3.98
C LEU A 12 -5.84 -7.16 3.94
N LEU A 13 -6.33 -5.92 3.80
CA LEU A 13 -7.76 -5.62 3.80
C LEU A 13 -8.27 -5.48 2.36
N GLN A 14 -8.74 -6.59 1.78
CA GLN A 14 -9.36 -6.61 0.46
C GLN A 14 -10.86 -6.31 0.60
N THR A 15 -11.29 -5.11 0.22
CA THR A 15 -12.68 -4.67 0.42
C THR A 15 -13.35 -4.21 -0.87
N ASP A 16 -14.69 -4.21 -0.88
CA ASP A 16 -15.47 -3.56 -1.92
C ASP A 16 -15.77 -2.12 -1.50
N ILE A 17 -15.02 -1.18 -2.07
CA ILE A 17 -15.16 0.23 -1.73
C ILE A 17 -16.47 0.79 -2.27
N LYS A 18 -17.32 1.29 -1.38
CA LYS A 18 -18.54 1.99 -1.76
C LYS A 18 -18.20 3.28 -2.49
N TRP A 19 -18.69 3.42 -3.72
CA TRP A 19 -18.36 4.55 -4.59
C TRP A 19 -18.71 5.89 -3.94
N GLU A 20 -17.69 6.76 -3.79
CA GLU A 20 -17.77 8.13 -3.29
C GLU A 20 -18.42 8.32 -1.90
N ASP A 21 -18.61 7.25 -1.14
CA ASP A 21 -19.28 7.25 0.17
C ASP A 21 -18.25 7.07 1.30
N LYS A 22 -17.63 8.19 1.68
CA LYS A 22 -16.60 8.20 2.73
C LYS A 22 -17.10 7.73 4.07
N GLU A 23 -18.32 8.10 4.44
CA GLU A 23 -18.88 7.74 5.75
C GLU A 23 -19.07 6.24 5.85
N TYR A 24 -19.64 5.62 4.81
CA TYR A 24 -19.78 4.16 4.74
C TYR A 24 -18.42 3.47 4.78
N ASN A 25 -17.47 3.89 3.94
CA ASN A 25 -16.16 3.24 3.86
C ASN A 25 -15.36 3.36 5.16
N LEU A 26 -15.44 4.51 5.84
CA LEU A 26 -14.80 4.73 7.15
C LEU A 26 -15.46 3.87 8.24
N ALA A 27 -16.80 3.78 8.26
CA ALA A 27 -17.50 2.93 9.23
C ALA A 27 -17.18 1.44 9.03
N THR A 28 -17.10 0.98 7.78
CA THR A 28 -16.68 -0.38 7.44
C THR A 28 -15.24 -0.65 7.90
N LEU A 29 -14.32 0.28 7.65
CA LEU A 29 -12.94 0.15 8.11
C LEU A 29 -12.84 0.06 9.64
N GLU A 30 -13.54 0.91 10.39
CA GLU A 30 -13.52 0.89 11.86
C GLU A 30 -13.90 -0.48 12.43
N ARG A 31 -14.91 -1.13 11.83
CA ARG A 31 -15.31 -2.50 12.21
C ARG A 31 -14.15 -3.47 12.05
N TYR A 32 -13.49 -3.50 10.90
CA TYR A 32 -12.34 -4.37 10.68
C TYR A 32 -11.18 -4.07 11.63
N ILE A 33 -10.84 -2.80 11.84
CA ILE A 33 -9.78 -2.41 12.79
C ILE A 33 -10.11 -2.97 14.18
N SER A 34 -11.35 -2.81 14.65
CA SER A 34 -11.77 -3.29 15.96
C SER A 34 -11.62 -4.81 16.11
N GLU A 35 -11.95 -5.59 15.08
CA GLU A 35 -11.84 -7.07 15.07
C GLU A 35 -10.39 -7.57 15.03
N LEU A 36 -9.49 -6.75 14.48
CA LEU A 36 -8.05 -7.03 14.33
C LEU A 36 -7.20 -6.54 15.51
N THR A 37 -7.79 -5.77 16.44
CA THR A 37 -7.10 -5.25 17.62
C THR A 37 -6.30 -6.34 18.34
N GLY A 38 -5.00 -6.07 18.56
CA GLY A 38 -4.08 -7.00 19.22
C GLY A 38 -3.63 -8.19 18.36
N LYS A 39 -4.21 -8.41 17.18
CA LYS A 39 -3.84 -9.50 16.24
C LYS A 39 -2.91 -9.04 15.13
N THR A 40 -2.88 -7.76 14.83
CA THR A 40 -2.09 -7.17 13.74
C THR A 40 -1.29 -5.97 14.22
N ASP A 41 -0.21 -5.66 13.51
CA ASP A 41 0.61 -4.48 13.74
C ASP A 41 0.42 -3.43 12.63
N LEU A 42 0.10 -3.87 11.42
CA LEU A 42 -0.11 -3.02 10.25
C LEU A 42 -1.30 -3.53 9.43
N ILE A 43 -2.27 -2.67 9.16
CA ILE A 43 -3.38 -2.94 8.24
C ILE A 43 -3.11 -2.17 6.95
N VAL A 44 -3.10 -2.89 5.82
CA VAL A 44 -2.94 -2.31 4.49
C VAL A 44 -4.29 -2.29 3.78
N LEU A 45 -4.69 -1.10 3.33
CA LEU A 45 -5.95 -0.80 2.67
C LEU A 45 -5.74 -0.63 1.16
N PRO A 46 -6.79 -0.72 0.33
CA PRO A 46 -6.67 -0.40 -1.08
C PRO A 46 -6.39 1.10 -1.33
N GLU A 47 -6.06 1.44 -2.57
CA GLU A 47 -5.91 2.84 -3.02
C GLU A 47 -7.26 3.58 -2.93
N MET A 48 -7.23 4.86 -2.60
CA MET A 48 -8.42 5.72 -2.47
C MET A 48 -9.57 5.06 -1.69
N PHE A 49 -9.23 4.36 -0.60
CA PHE A 49 -10.13 3.44 0.11
C PHE A 49 -11.45 4.09 0.57
N SER A 50 -11.44 5.41 0.80
CA SER A 50 -12.61 6.15 1.28
C SER A 50 -13.59 6.55 0.17
N THR A 51 -13.19 6.48 -1.10
CA THR A 51 -14.00 7.02 -2.22
C THR A 51 -14.05 6.13 -3.45
N GLY A 52 -13.11 5.20 -3.59
CA GLY A 52 -12.85 4.50 -4.86
C GLY A 52 -12.02 5.37 -5.81
N PHE A 53 -11.58 4.79 -6.93
CA PHE A 53 -10.76 5.49 -7.92
C PHE A 53 -11.56 6.53 -8.73
N SER A 54 -11.96 7.62 -8.08
CA SER A 54 -12.76 8.70 -8.67
C SER A 54 -11.91 9.88 -9.12
N MET A 55 -12.30 10.47 -10.25
CA MET A 55 -11.72 11.70 -10.79
C MET A 55 -12.42 12.97 -10.26
N ASN A 56 -13.45 12.83 -9.42
CA ASN A 56 -14.18 13.95 -8.80
C ASN A 56 -13.40 14.61 -7.64
N SER A 57 -12.10 14.85 -7.85
CA SER A 57 -11.16 15.34 -6.84
C SER A 57 -11.64 16.62 -6.15
N HIS A 58 -12.22 17.56 -6.90
CA HIS A 58 -12.75 18.82 -6.35
C HIS A 58 -13.88 18.68 -5.31
N LEU A 59 -14.67 17.60 -5.35
CA LEU A 59 -15.72 17.33 -4.37
C LEU A 59 -15.24 16.41 -3.25
N LEU A 60 -14.29 15.54 -3.57
CA LEU A 60 -13.90 14.42 -2.72
C LEU A 60 -12.59 14.64 -1.97
N ALA A 61 -11.80 15.65 -2.31
CA ALA A 61 -10.52 15.87 -1.67
C ALA A 61 -10.67 16.38 -0.23
N GLU A 62 -9.76 15.94 0.63
CA GLU A 62 -9.61 16.43 2.00
C GLU A 62 -8.17 16.89 2.23
N THR A 63 -7.95 17.85 3.12
CA THR A 63 -6.60 18.13 3.61
C THR A 63 -6.15 17.05 4.59
N ILE A 64 -4.90 17.08 5.04
CA ILE A 64 -4.40 16.13 6.06
C ILE A 64 -5.05 16.32 7.43
N GLU A 65 -5.70 17.47 7.66
CA GLU A 65 -6.54 17.76 8.82
C GLU A 65 -8.01 17.35 8.62
N GLY A 66 -8.35 16.80 7.45
CA GLY A 66 -9.69 16.34 7.12
C GLY A 66 -10.16 15.14 7.95
N ASN A 67 -11.46 14.89 7.89
CA ASN A 67 -12.15 13.85 8.65
C ASN A 67 -11.54 12.45 8.43
N THR A 68 -11.16 12.12 7.20
CA THR A 68 -10.56 10.81 6.87
C THR A 68 -9.27 10.59 7.66
N ILE A 69 -8.29 11.49 7.55
CA ILE A 69 -7.00 11.33 8.25
C ILE A 69 -7.16 11.44 9.76
N HIS A 70 -8.00 12.37 10.24
CA HIS A 70 -8.24 12.55 11.66
C HIS A 70 -8.78 11.27 12.32
N LYS A 71 -9.77 10.60 11.71
CA LYS A 71 -10.30 9.32 12.21
C LYS A 71 -9.23 8.22 12.19
N LEU A 72 -8.46 8.11 11.10
CA LEU A 72 -7.38 7.11 11.01
C LEU A 72 -6.32 7.30 12.11
N GLN A 73 -5.95 8.54 12.44
CA GLN A 73 -5.03 8.82 13.55
C GLN A 73 -5.61 8.45 14.91
N ILE A 74 -6.90 8.74 15.15
CA ILE A 74 -7.59 8.32 16.38
C ILE A 74 -7.57 6.80 16.49
N TRP A 75 -7.95 6.08 15.43
CA TRP A 75 -8.01 4.62 15.44
C TRP A 75 -6.64 3.98 15.57
N ALA A 76 -5.62 4.48 14.85
CA ALA A 76 -4.25 3.99 14.98
C ALA A 76 -3.77 4.05 16.44
N LYS A 77 -4.06 5.15 17.14
CA LYS A 77 -3.72 5.30 18.56
C LYS A 77 -4.60 4.44 19.48
N GLN A 78 -5.91 4.40 19.24
CA GLN A 78 -6.87 3.69 20.07
C GLN A 78 -6.65 2.17 20.03
N TYR A 79 -6.33 1.63 18.86
CA TYR A 79 -6.19 0.19 18.63
C TYR A 79 -4.72 -0.28 18.56
N ASP A 80 -3.77 0.62 18.79
CA ASP A 80 -2.32 0.39 18.75
C ASP A 80 -1.86 -0.32 17.45
N VAL A 81 -2.25 0.25 16.32
CA VAL A 81 -2.03 -0.34 14.99
C VAL A 81 -1.57 0.71 13.99
N ALA A 82 -0.75 0.32 13.01
CA ALA A 82 -0.45 1.16 11.86
C ALA A 82 -1.45 0.93 10.72
N LEU A 83 -1.73 1.97 9.94
CA LEU A 83 -2.64 1.94 8.78
C LEU A 83 -1.88 2.47 7.56
N ALA A 84 -1.95 1.73 6.44
CA ALA A 84 -1.43 2.16 5.16
C ALA A 84 -2.52 2.12 4.09
N GLY A 85 -2.61 3.14 3.24
CA GLY A 85 -3.65 3.29 2.23
C GLY A 85 -3.39 4.51 1.35
N SER A 86 -4.35 4.92 0.52
CA SER A 86 -4.34 6.26 -0.06
C SER A 86 -5.72 6.92 -0.04
N PHE A 87 -5.74 8.24 -0.21
CA PHE A 87 -6.96 9.05 -0.30
C PHE A 87 -6.75 10.18 -1.32
N ILE A 88 -7.86 10.84 -1.69
CA ILE A 88 -7.82 12.05 -2.51
C ILE A 88 -7.48 13.22 -1.58
N ALA A 89 -6.29 13.78 -1.72
CA ALA A 89 -5.82 14.90 -0.91
C ALA A 89 -5.96 16.24 -1.63
N LEU A 90 -6.21 17.30 -0.87
CA LEU A 90 -6.09 18.69 -1.29
C LEU A 90 -4.91 19.33 -0.55
N ASP A 91 -3.96 19.88 -1.29
CA ASP A 91 -2.79 20.56 -0.73
C ASP A 91 -2.37 21.70 -1.66
N ASN A 92 -2.26 22.92 -1.13
CA ASN A 92 -1.91 24.13 -1.90
C ASN A 92 -2.71 24.33 -3.21
N LYS A 93 -4.03 24.03 -3.18
CA LYS A 93 -4.97 24.07 -4.34
C LYS A 93 -4.75 22.99 -5.40
N GLU A 94 -3.84 22.07 -5.17
CA GLU A 94 -3.59 20.91 -6.01
C GLU A 94 -4.22 19.66 -5.39
N TYR A 95 -4.62 18.73 -6.24
CA TYR A 95 -5.19 17.45 -5.82
C TYR A 95 -4.17 16.33 -5.99
N TYR A 96 -4.10 15.40 -5.05
CA TYR A 96 -3.17 14.27 -5.11
C TYR A 96 -3.88 12.96 -4.80
N ASN A 97 -3.41 11.89 -5.45
CA ASN A 97 -3.59 10.54 -4.91
C ASN A 97 -2.50 10.33 -3.85
N ARG A 98 -2.84 10.65 -2.60
CA ARG A 98 -1.89 10.71 -1.49
C ARG A 98 -1.98 9.44 -0.66
N GLY A 99 -0.93 8.66 -0.70
CA GLY A 99 -0.67 7.56 0.21
C GLY A 99 -0.43 8.06 1.62
N PHE A 100 -0.86 7.30 2.61
CA PHE A 100 -0.57 7.54 4.01
C PHE A 100 0.01 6.28 4.65
N PHE A 101 0.90 6.50 5.62
CA PHE A 101 1.32 5.50 6.60
C PHE A 101 1.16 6.14 7.97
N ILE A 102 0.14 5.74 8.70
CA ILE A 102 -0.24 6.32 10.00
C ILE A 102 0.04 5.28 11.07
N THR A 103 0.89 5.63 12.03
CA THR A 103 1.19 4.83 13.22
C THR A 103 0.45 5.40 14.43
N PRO A 104 0.50 4.75 15.61
CA PRO A 104 -0.06 5.31 16.84
C PRO A 104 0.51 6.69 17.23
N SER A 105 1.68 7.08 16.68
CA SER A 105 2.40 8.31 17.05
C SER A 105 2.61 9.31 15.91
N GLU A 106 2.65 8.86 14.66
CA GLU A 106 3.04 9.71 13.52
C GLU A 106 2.23 9.39 12.26
N ALA A 107 2.15 10.36 11.35
CA ALA A 107 1.58 10.18 10.03
C ALA A 107 2.61 10.61 8.98
N THR A 108 2.88 9.73 8.02
CA THR A 108 3.75 10.00 6.87
C THR A 108 2.94 9.91 5.59
N PHE A 109 3.24 10.75 4.60
CA PHE A 109 2.49 10.82 3.35
C PHE A 109 3.38 10.63 2.12
N TYR A 110 2.78 10.11 1.05
CA TYR A 110 3.42 9.86 -0.24
C TYR A 110 2.48 10.28 -1.37
N ASP A 111 2.86 11.25 -2.20
CA ASP A 111 2.08 11.58 -3.38
C ASP A 111 2.45 10.65 -4.54
N LYS A 112 1.44 10.01 -5.14
CA LYS A 112 1.64 9.05 -6.24
C LYS A 112 2.50 9.65 -7.34
N LYS A 113 3.62 8.99 -7.64
CA LYS A 113 4.56 9.46 -8.66
C LYS A 113 4.01 9.28 -10.07
N HIS A 114 3.49 8.09 -10.38
CA HIS A 114 3.03 7.76 -11.72
C HIS A 114 1.51 7.78 -11.80
N LEU A 115 0.96 8.85 -12.39
CA LEU A 115 -0.48 8.96 -12.62
C LEU A 115 -0.92 8.05 -13.78
N PHE A 116 -2.03 7.35 -13.60
CA PHE A 116 -2.60 6.41 -14.55
C PHE A 116 -3.23 7.14 -15.74
N ARG A 117 -2.39 7.42 -16.74
CA ARG A 117 -2.75 8.18 -17.95
C ARG A 117 -4.01 7.68 -18.67
N MET A 118 -4.22 6.37 -18.74
CA MET A 118 -5.37 5.78 -19.46
C MET A 118 -6.70 5.96 -18.70
N GLY A 119 -6.66 6.31 -17.41
CA GLY A 119 -7.82 6.66 -16.60
C GLY A 119 -7.98 8.17 -16.41
N ASP A 120 -7.28 8.99 -17.20
CA ASP A 120 -7.28 10.45 -17.14
C ASP A 120 -6.80 11.06 -15.81
N GLU A 121 -6.13 10.27 -14.94
CA GLU A 121 -5.70 10.70 -13.60
C GLU A 121 -4.84 11.97 -13.64
N SER A 122 -4.00 12.14 -14.67
CA SER A 122 -3.15 13.32 -14.85
C SER A 122 -3.88 14.62 -15.16
N ARG A 123 -5.18 14.60 -15.46
CA ARG A 123 -6.00 15.82 -15.61
C ARG A 123 -6.64 16.28 -14.31
N HIS A 124 -6.73 15.39 -13.33
CA HIS A 124 -7.45 15.60 -12.08
C HIS A 124 -6.54 15.66 -10.87
N PHE A 125 -5.31 15.15 -11.00
CA PHE A 125 -4.33 15.02 -9.95
C PHE A 125 -2.94 15.48 -10.40
N SER A 126 -2.17 15.96 -9.43
CA SER A 126 -0.76 16.32 -9.54
C SER A 126 0.11 15.14 -9.10
N ALA A 127 1.27 15.00 -9.76
CA ALA A 127 2.20 13.90 -9.51
C ALA A 127 3.16 14.24 -8.38
N GLY A 128 3.50 13.25 -7.55
CA GLY A 128 4.57 13.38 -6.56
C GLY A 128 5.98 13.33 -7.17
N ASP A 129 6.98 13.52 -6.32
CA ASP A 129 8.40 13.54 -6.71
C ASP A 129 9.35 12.87 -5.72
N LYS A 130 8.84 12.35 -4.59
CA LYS A 130 9.65 11.76 -3.52
C LYS A 130 9.21 10.35 -3.18
N GLN A 131 10.18 9.46 -3.00
CA GLN A 131 9.93 8.16 -2.41
C GLN A 131 9.63 8.30 -0.91
N CYS A 132 8.81 7.40 -0.39
CA CYS A 132 8.46 7.33 1.02
C CYS A 132 8.94 6.01 1.62
N ILE A 133 9.87 6.10 2.59
CA ILE A 133 10.37 4.95 3.36
C ILE A 133 10.20 5.28 4.84
N ILE A 134 9.41 4.47 5.53
CA ILE A 134 9.03 4.64 6.93
C ILE A 134 9.72 3.56 7.78
N GLN A 135 10.17 3.91 8.98
CA GLN A 135 10.63 2.92 9.96
C GLN A 135 9.49 2.56 10.93
N TYR A 136 9.09 1.29 10.95
CA TYR A 136 8.04 0.84 11.86
C TYR A 136 8.32 -0.57 12.37
N LYS A 137 8.26 -0.76 13.69
CA LYS A 137 8.55 -2.03 14.39
C LYS A 137 9.81 -2.76 13.89
N GLY A 138 10.87 -2.00 13.62
CA GLY A 138 12.14 -2.54 13.16
C GLY A 138 12.25 -2.81 11.67
N PHE A 139 11.17 -2.64 10.87
CA PHE A 139 11.19 -2.74 9.41
C PHE A 139 11.32 -1.36 8.76
N ASN A 140 12.09 -1.29 7.67
CA ASN A 140 12.01 -0.18 6.73
C ASN A 140 10.93 -0.50 5.68
N ILE A 141 9.91 0.33 5.54
CA ILE A 141 8.72 0.07 4.73
C ILE A 141 8.61 1.14 3.64
N CYS A 142 8.63 0.72 2.37
CA CYS A 142 8.40 1.61 1.24
C CYS A 142 6.93 1.53 0.80
N LEU A 143 6.24 2.66 0.69
CA LEU A 143 4.85 2.73 0.23
C LEU A 143 4.79 3.30 -1.18
N LEU A 144 4.15 2.58 -2.09
CA LEU A 144 3.86 2.99 -3.47
C LEU A 144 2.38 2.73 -3.82
N ILE A 145 1.89 3.37 -4.88
CA ILE A 145 0.46 3.36 -5.20
C ILE A 145 0.24 2.83 -6.62
N CYS A 146 -0.50 1.72 -6.70
CA CYS A 146 -1.11 1.18 -7.90
C CYS A 146 -0.19 1.21 -9.13
N TYR A 147 -0.37 2.19 -10.01
CA TYR A 147 0.36 2.32 -11.27
C TYR A 147 1.88 2.40 -11.11
N ASP A 148 2.38 2.86 -9.95
CA ASP A 148 3.80 2.82 -9.58
C ASP A 148 4.41 1.41 -9.72
N LEU A 149 3.60 0.35 -9.57
CA LEU A 149 4.03 -1.05 -9.74
C LEU A 149 4.68 -1.30 -11.10
N ARG A 150 4.31 -0.56 -12.15
CA ARG A 150 4.87 -0.73 -13.49
C ARG A 150 6.27 -0.16 -13.68
N PHE A 151 6.78 0.60 -12.72
CA PHE A 151 8.00 1.38 -12.86
C PHE A 151 9.12 0.83 -11.96
N PRO A 152 9.91 -0.16 -12.44
CA PRO A 152 10.91 -0.85 -11.61
C PRO A 152 12.01 0.09 -11.11
N VAL A 153 12.40 1.08 -11.91
CA VAL A 153 13.44 2.05 -11.51
C VAL A 153 12.99 2.87 -10.29
N TRP A 154 11.72 3.25 -10.23
CA TRP A 154 11.14 3.93 -9.06
C TRP A 154 10.98 3.01 -7.86
N ALA A 155 10.78 1.71 -8.08
CA ALA A 155 10.66 0.73 -7.00
C ALA A 155 12.01 0.16 -6.54
N ARG A 156 13.11 0.41 -7.24
CA ARG A 156 14.38 -0.31 -7.05
C ARG A 156 14.94 -0.14 -5.64
N ASN A 157 15.22 -1.25 -4.95
CA ASN A 157 15.79 -1.28 -3.61
C ASN A 157 17.31 -1.09 -3.61
N VAL A 158 17.76 0.15 -3.72
CA VAL A 158 19.19 0.45 -3.69
C VAL A 158 19.73 0.24 -2.27
N ASN A 159 20.79 -0.56 -2.12
CA ASN A 159 21.45 -0.85 -0.83
C ASN A 159 20.53 -1.40 0.27
N ASN A 160 19.48 -2.15 -0.09
CA ASN A 160 18.48 -2.66 0.86
C ASN A 160 17.87 -1.57 1.76
N LYS A 161 17.60 -0.38 1.19
CA LYS A 161 16.96 0.75 1.90
C LYS A 161 15.61 0.38 2.54
N TYR A 162 14.90 -0.61 1.99
CA TYR A 162 13.66 -1.12 2.57
C TYR A 162 13.64 -2.66 2.69
N ASP A 163 12.80 -3.13 3.61
CA ASP A 163 12.57 -4.54 3.94
C ASP A 163 11.22 -5.05 3.43
N LEU A 164 10.22 -4.15 3.42
CA LEU A 164 8.87 -4.37 2.92
C LEU A 164 8.51 -3.29 1.91
N LEU A 165 7.97 -3.70 0.76
CA LEU A 165 7.41 -2.81 -0.25
C LEU A 165 5.90 -3.01 -0.32
N ILE A 166 5.15 -1.93 -0.15
CA ILE A 166 3.68 -1.92 -0.15
C ILE A 166 3.17 -1.30 -1.45
N TYR A 167 2.18 -1.95 -2.06
CA TYR A 167 1.37 -1.40 -3.13
C TYR A 167 -0.10 -1.41 -2.72
N VAL A 168 -0.71 -0.22 -2.65
CA VAL A 168 -2.16 -0.05 -2.48
C VAL A 168 -2.79 0.23 -3.84
N ALA A 169 -3.92 -0.41 -4.19
CA ALA A 169 -4.41 -0.38 -5.57
C ALA A 169 -5.94 -0.43 -5.76
N ASN A 170 -6.40 0.22 -6.84
CA ASN A 170 -7.58 -0.12 -7.62
C ASN A 170 -7.08 -0.67 -8.97
N TRP A 171 -6.79 -1.97 -9.04
CA TRP A 171 -6.27 -2.63 -10.24
C TRP A 171 -7.33 -3.50 -10.90
N PRO A 172 -7.85 -3.12 -12.09
CA PRO A 172 -8.93 -3.87 -12.73
C PRO A 172 -8.55 -5.28 -13.16
N ASP A 173 -9.53 -6.18 -13.12
CA ASP A 173 -9.42 -7.60 -13.47
C ASP A 173 -8.83 -7.83 -14.88
N SER A 174 -9.20 -6.99 -15.85
CA SER A 174 -8.63 -7.02 -17.22
C SER A 174 -7.09 -7.02 -17.27
N ARG A 175 -6.40 -6.63 -16.20
CA ARG A 175 -4.94 -6.59 -16.07
C ARG A 175 -4.42 -7.35 -14.85
N SER A 176 -5.22 -8.25 -14.26
CA SER A 176 -4.90 -9.05 -13.07
C SER A 176 -3.58 -9.83 -13.20
N ARG A 177 -3.33 -10.44 -14.37
CA ARG A 177 -2.03 -11.10 -14.63
C ARG A 177 -0.84 -10.16 -14.44
N VAL A 178 -0.95 -8.90 -14.85
CA VAL A 178 0.15 -7.92 -14.70
C VAL A 178 0.36 -7.57 -13.24
N TRP A 179 -0.72 -7.44 -12.46
CA TRP A 179 -0.65 -7.23 -11.01
C TRP A 179 0.16 -8.33 -10.33
N ASN A 180 -0.24 -9.60 -10.52
CA ASN A 180 0.42 -10.74 -9.88
C ASN A 180 1.89 -10.88 -10.29
N VAL A 181 2.17 -10.87 -11.60
CA VAL A 181 3.54 -11.06 -12.11
C VAL A 181 4.47 -9.95 -11.64
N LEU A 182 4.00 -8.70 -11.61
CA LEU A 182 4.86 -7.59 -11.18
C LEU A 182 5.09 -7.59 -9.67
N LEU A 183 4.11 -7.96 -8.83
CA LEU A 183 4.35 -8.08 -7.40
C LEU A 183 5.43 -9.14 -7.11
N GLU A 184 5.33 -10.33 -7.74
CA GLU A 184 6.34 -11.39 -7.63
C GLU A 184 7.72 -10.90 -8.10
N ALA A 185 7.77 -10.24 -9.27
CA ALA A 185 9.01 -9.70 -9.81
C ALA A 185 9.65 -8.66 -8.88
N ARG A 186 8.85 -7.78 -8.27
CA ARG A 186 9.33 -6.78 -7.30
C ARG A 186 9.93 -7.44 -6.06
N ALA A 187 9.34 -8.52 -5.56
CA ALA A 187 9.85 -9.22 -4.40
C ALA A 187 11.21 -9.88 -4.69
N LEU A 188 11.29 -10.57 -5.84
CA LEU A 188 12.49 -11.25 -6.32
C LEU A 188 13.64 -10.28 -6.60
N GLU A 189 13.42 -9.26 -7.44
CA GLU A 189 14.50 -8.40 -7.91
C GLU A 189 15.06 -7.53 -6.79
N ASN A 190 14.23 -7.14 -5.82
CA ASN A 190 14.59 -6.24 -4.72
C ASN A 190 14.94 -6.95 -3.41
N GLN A 191 14.88 -8.30 -3.39
CA GLN A 191 15.06 -9.13 -2.22
C GLN A 191 14.36 -8.55 -0.99
N ALA A 192 13.06 -8.32 -1.10
CA ALA A 192 12.23 -7.71 -0.06
C ALA A 192 10.87 -8.41 -0.01
N TYR A 193 10.18 -8.31 1.12
CA TYR A 193 8.77 -8.66 1.15
C TYR A 193 7.98 -7.67 0.28
N VAL A 194 6.94 -8.14 -0.39
CA VAL A 194 6.00 -7.30 -1.14
C VAL A 194 4.58 -7.55 -0.65
N CYS A 195 3.89 -6.50 -0.25
CA CYS A 195 2.48 -6.54 0.12
C CYS A 195 1.66 -5.73 -0.89
N GLY A 196 0.87 -6.40 -1.71
CA GLY A 196 -0.06 -5.77 -2.62
C GLY A 196 -1.49 -5.92 -2.11
N VAL A 197 -2.20 -4.80 -1.87
CA VAL A 197 -3.62 -4.82 -1.53
C VAL A 197 -4.43 -4.12 -2.60
N ASN A 198 -5.38 -4.86 -3.16
CA ASN A 198 -6.29 -4.41 -4.20
C ASN A 198 -7.73 -4.57 -3.73
N ARG A 199 -8.62 -3.70 -4.24
CA ARG A 199 -10.06 -3.81 -3.97
C ARG A 199 -10.70 -4.98 -4.72
N VAL A 200 -11.91 -5.32 -4.31
CA VAL A 200 -12.85 -6.17 -5.06
C VAL A 200 -14.07 -5.36 -5.54
N GLY A 201 -15.00 -6.03 -6.21
CA GLY A 201 -16.29 -5.49 -6.60
C GLY A 201 -16.28 -4.80 -7.97
N LYS A 202 -17.21 -3.87 -8.16
CA LYS A 202 -17.35 -3.06 -9.37
C LYS A 202 -17.45 -1.59 -9.00
N ASP A 203 -16.77 -0.74 -9.76
CA ASP A 203 -16.93 0.71 -9.61
C ASP A 203 -18.15 1.25 -10.38
N ALA A 204 -18.42 2.55 -10.24
CA ALA A 204 -19.58 3.20 -10.85
C ALA A 204 -19.55 3.24 -12.39
N ILE A 205 -18.39 3.05 -13.01
CA ILE A 205 -18.25 2.99 -14.47
C ILE A 205 -18.22 1.54 -15.00
N GLY A 206 -18.39 0.56 -14.11
CA GLY A 206 -18.53 -0.86 -14.45
C GLY A 206 -17.21 -1.62 -14.58
N LEU A 207 -16.07 -1.06 -14.17
CA LEU A 207 -14.82 -1.83 -14.11
C LEU A 207 -14.90 -2.84 -12.98
N SER A 208 -14.56 -4.09 -13.29
CA SER A 208 -14.45 -5.18 -12.32
C SER A 208 -13.07 -5.24 -11.68
N TYR A 209 -13.06 -5.48 -10.38
CA TYR A 209 -11.87 -5.73 -9.57
C TYR A 209 -12.06 -7.05 -8.83
N ILE A 210 -11.07 -7.94 -8.93
CA ILE A 210 -11.13 -9.29 -8.35
C ILE A 210 -10.19 -9.45 -7.16
N GLY A 211 -9.67 -8.33 -6.63
CA GLY A 211 -8.73 -8.36 -5.52
C GLY A 211 -7.39 -8.95 -5.96
N GLN A 212 -7.13 -10.19 -5.57
CA GLN A 212 -5.83 -10.86 -5.70
C GLN A 212 -4.77 -10.13 -4.87
N SER A 213 -5.18 -9.65 -3.70
CA SER A 213 -4.26 -9.11 -2.71
C SER A 213 -3.30 -10.22 -2.26
N ALA A 214 -2.02 -9.89 -2.06
CA ALA A 214 -0.99 -10.88 -1.80
C ALA A 214 0.13 -10.32 -0.92
N LEU A 215 0.66 -11.19 -0.06
CA LEU A 215 1.95 -11.00 0.60
C LEU A 215 2.94 -12.00 0.03
N ILE A 216 4.01 -11.51 -0.55
CA ILE A 216 5.03 -12.29 -1.24
C ILE A 216 6.35 -12.13 -0.50
N ASP A 217 7.01 -13.25 -0.21
CA ASP A 217 8.33 -13.24 0.40
C ASP A 217 9.43 -12.86 -0.60
N TYR A 218 10.62 -12.58 -0.07
CA TYR A 218 11.82 -12.22 -0.83
C TYR A 218 12.37 -13.35 -1.73
N LYS A 219 11.76 -14.54 -1.73
CA LYS A 219 12.01 -15.65 -2.67
C LYS A 219 10.91 -15.80 -3.72
N GLY A 220 9.90 -14.93 -3.71
CA GLY A 220 8.76 -14.97 -4.62
C GLY A 220 7.63 -15.90 -4.19
N ASN A 221 7.66 -16.50 -3.00
CA ASN A 221 6.56 -17.34 -2.53
C ASN A 221 5.43 -16.48 -1.97
N LYS A 222 4.20 -16.82 -2.35
CA LYS A 222 2.99 -16.21 -1.77
C LYS A 222 2.77 -16.78 -0.38
N GLN A 223 3.01 -15.97 0.63
CA GLN A 223 2.66 -16.26 2.01
C GLN A 223 1.14 -16.07 2.24
N VAL A 224 0.55 -15.13 1.50
CA VAL A 224 -0.90 -14.90 1.42
C VAL A 224 -1.29 -14.62 -0.04
N TYR A 225 -2.45 -15.12 -0.47
CA TYR A 225 -3.02 -14.82 -1.79
C TYR A 225 -4.56 -14.93 -1.73
N LEU A 226 -5.26 -13.80 -1.91
CA LEU A 226 -6.72 -13.70 -1.79
C LEU A 226 -7.41 -13.74 -3.16
N ASP A 227 -7.73 -14.93 -3.66
CA ASP A 227 -8.25 -15.17 -5.02
C ASP A 227 -9.77 -15.37 -5.09
N SER A 228 -10.47 -15.11 -3.99
CA SER A 228 -11.90 -15.39 -3.83
C SER A 228 -12.80 -14.36 -4.52
N ALA A 229 -12.24 -13.25 -5.02
CA ALA A 229 -12.95 -12.09 -5.60
C ALA A 229 -14.07 -11.51 -4.71
N ILE A 230 -13.97 -11.73 -3.39
CA ILE A 230 -14.87 -11.20 -2.36
C ILE A 230 -14.09 -10.40 -1.32
N GLU A 231 -14.83 -9.72 -0.44
CA GLU A 231 -14.24 -9.05 0.72
C GLU A 231 -13.59 -10.08 1.64
N GLU A 232 -12.31 -9.88 1.94
CA GLU A 232 -11.51 -10.83 2.70
C GLU A 232 -10.39 -10.10 3.44
N VAL A 233 -10.06 -10.63 4.62
CA VAL A 233 -8.98 -10.11 5.46
C VAL A 233 -8.14 -11.28 5.91
N GLU A 234 -6.84 -11.22 5.63
CA GLU A 234 -5.89 -12.24 6.07
C GLU A 234 -4.72 -11.58 6.76
N THR A 235 -4.25 -12.21 7.85
CA THR A 235 -3.14 -11.69 8.67
C THR A 235 -1.98 -12.66 8.68
N VAL A 236 -0.78 -12.16 8.38
CA VAL A 236 0.44 -12.95 8.30
C VAL A 236 1.58 -12.27 9.03
N GLU A 237 2.45 -13.05 9.67
CA GLU A 237 3.67 -12.57 10.31
C GLU A 237 4.86 -12.71 9.36
N ILE A 238 5.67 -11.65 9.23
CA ILE A 238 6.95 -11.67 8.50
C ILE A 238 8.13 -11.50 9.45
N SER A 239 9.30 -12.05 9.06
CA SER A 239 10.52 -12.07 9.87
C SER A 239 11.65 -11.28 9.19
N LYS A 240 12.19 -10.30 9.91
CA LYS A 240 13.37 -9.54 9.47
C LYS A 240 14.64 -10.39 9.51
N GLU A 241 14.74 -11.30 10.48
CA GLU A 241 15.87 -12.20 10.63
C GLU A 241 16.02 -13.09 9.39
N GLU A 242 14.93 -13.73 8.97
CA GLU A 242 14.94 -14.64 7.81
C GLU A 242 15.28 -13.90 6.51
N LEU A 243 14.74 -12.69 6.35
CA LEU A 243 15.06 -11.80 5.23
C LEU A 243 16.56 -11.46 5.20
N ASN A 244 17.14 -11.10 6.34
CA ASN A 244 18.55 -10.76 6.44
C ASN A 244 19.45 -11.98 6.20
N LEU A 245 19.09 -13.14 6.75
CA LEU A 245 19.79 -14.40 6.49
C LEU A 245 19.81 -14.72 4.99
N PHE A 246 18.70 -14.53 4.29
CA PHE A 246 18.64 -14.71 2.84
C PHE A 246 19.51 -13.71 2.08
N ARG A 247 19.39 -12.40 2.37
CA ARG A 247 20.20 -11.35 1.74
C ARG A 247 21.70 -11.55 1.98
N ASN A 248 22.10 -12.08 3.13
CA ASN A 248 23.50 -12.39 3.43
C ASN A 248 24.00 -13.61 2.67
N LYS A 249 23.15 -14.64 2.51
CA LYS A 249 23.48 -15.85 1.75
C LYS A 249 23.52 -15.61 0.24
N PHE A 250 22.69 -14.70 -0.27
CA PHE A 250 22.56 -14.42 -1.70
C PHE A 250 22.51 -12.89 -1.97
N PRO A 251 23.63 -12.16 -1.85
CA PRO A 251 23.63 -10.70 -1.77
C PRO A 251 23.60 -10.00 -3.14
N VAL A 252 22.58 -10.25 -3.98
CA VAL A 252 22.52 -9.66 -5.35
C VAL A 252 22.50 -8.14 -5.36
N TRP A 253 22.06 -7.51 -4.27
CA TRP A 253 22.07 -6.06 -4.11
C TRP A 253 23.48 -5.45 -4.16
N LYS A 254 24.53 -6.24 -3.89
CA LYS A 254 25.93 -5.79 -3.99
C LYS A 254 26.41 -5.67 -5.43
N ASP A 255 25.77 -6.37 -6.36
CA ASP A 255 26.08 -6.37 -7.79
C ASP A 255 25.18 -5.40 -8.58
N ALA A 256 24.36 -4.60 -7.88
CA ALA A 256 23.41 -3.70 -8.51
C ALA A 256 24.08 -2.49 -9.17
N ASP A 257 23.60 -2.14 -10.36
CA ASP A 257 24.00 -0.92 -11.05
C ASP A 257 23.60 0.34 -10.27
N LYS A 258 24.49 1.34 -10.29
CA LYS A 258 24.21 2.66 -9.73
C LYS A 258 23.44 3.49 -10.75
N PHE A 259 22.45 4.25 -10.27
CA PHE A 259 21.69 5.19 -11.08
C PHE A 259 21.23 6.39 -10.24
N THR A 260 20.73 7.41 -10.93
CA THR A 260 20.08 8.57 -10.31
C THR A 260 18.75 8.79 -11.02
N LEU A 261 17.71 9.08 -10.25
CA LEU A 261 16.42 9.51 -10.79
C LEU A 261 16.56 10.98 -11.20
N ILE A 262 16.23 11.27 -12.46
CA ILE A 262 16.29 12.62 -13.05
C ILE A 262 14.95 13.31 -12.86
#